data_AF-A0A9E3K2I1-F1
#
_entry.id   AF-A0A9E3K2I1-F1
#
_cell.length_a   1.000
_cell.length_b   1.000
_cell.length_c   1.000
_cell.angle_alpha   90.00
_cell.angle_beta   90.00
_cell.angle_gamma   90.00
#
_symmetry.space_group_name_H-M   'P 1'
#
loop_
_entity.id
_entity.type
_entity.pdbx_description
1 polymer ?
#
loop_
_entity_poly.entity_id
_entity_poly.type
_entity_poly.pdbx_seq_one_letter_code
_entity_poly.pdbx_strand_id
1 'polypeptide(L)' 'MTDFKYSLSNLKPVESGKVALTFPDGAKREFPKNITGLEIAKGISPSLAKRTVAMALDGTVVDLADPIEHDAKIE' A
#
# COMPACT_ATOMS: atom_id res chain seq x y z
N MET A 1 22.56 16.11 33.06
CA MET A 1 22.33 15.94 31.62
C MET A 1 21.14 15.02 31.48
N THR A 2 20.09 15.48 30.81
CA THR A 2 18.73 14.95 30.91
C THR A 2 18.55 13.69 30.05
N ASP A 3 18.16 12.58 30.69
CA ASP A 3 17.82 11.31 30.06
C ASP A 3 16.51 11.44 29.27
N PHE A 4 16.58 11.47 27.94
CA PHE A 4 15.40 11.33 27.08
C PHE A 4 14.96 9.86 27.06
N LYS A 5 14.05 9.48 27.95
CA LYS A 5 13.29 8.22 27.86
C LYS A 5 12.15 8.39 26.85
N TYR A 6 12.31 7.88 25.64
CA TYR A 6 11.17 7.63 24.77
C TYR A 6 10.32 6.50 25.36
N SER A 7 9.22 6.84 26.03
CA SER A 7 8.24 5.85 26.48
C SER A 7 7.46 5.35 25.27
N LEU A 8 7.57 4.05 24.95
CA LEU A 8 6.84 3.39 23.85
C LEU A 8 5.30 3.33 24.07
N SER A 9 4.79 3.95 25.14
CA SER A 9 3.40 3.91 25.59
C SER A 9 2.39 4.62 24.65
N ASN A 10 2.85 5.42 23.69
CA ASN A 10 2.00 6.30 22.86
C ASN A 10 1.93 5.92 21.37
N LEU A 11 2.48 4.77 20.95
CA LEU A 11 2.28 4.30 19.59
C LEU A 11 0.86 3.72 19.48
N LYS A 12 -0.04 4.43 18.77
CA LYS A 12 -1.29 3.83 18.29
C LYS A 12 -0.92 2.54 17.55
N PRO A 13 -1.62 1.42 17.79
CA PRO A 13 -1.46 0.24 16.95
C PRO A 13 -1.64 0.67 15.50
N VAL A 14 -0.66 0.36 14.65
CA VAL A 14 -0.86 0.47 13.19
C VAL A 14 -2.06 -0.43 12.91
N GLU A 15 -3.19 0.12 12.49
CA GLU A 15 -4.41 -0.67 12.27
C GLU A 15 -4.09 -1.84 11.34
N SER A 16 -4.12 -3.06 11.87
CA SER A 16 -3.83 -4.30 11.13
C SER A 16 -4.99 -4.72 10.22
N GLY A 17 -5.56 -3.77 9.48
CA GLY A 17 -6.53 -4.05 8.45
C GLY A 17 -5.87 -4.75 7.27
N LYS A 18 -6.64 -5.52 6.52
CA LYS A 18 -6.26 -6.02 5.19
C LYS A 18 -7.20 -5.44 4.15
N VAL A 19 -6.69 -5.27 2.95
CA VAL A 19 -7.46 -4.91 1.75
C VAL A 19 -7.26 -5.99 0.69
N ALA A 20 -8.33 -6.35 -0.02
CA ALA A 20 -8.31 -7.28 -1.13
C ALA A 20 -8.22 -6.51 -2.46
N LEU A 21 -7.12 -6.71 -3.18
CA LEU A 21 -6.89 -6.09 -4.48
C LEU A 21 -7.13 -7.07 -5.62
N THR A 22 -7.92 -6.63 -6.60
CA THR A 22 -8.23 -7.41 -7.81
C THR A 22 -7.37 -6.94 -8.96
N PHE A 23 -6.57 -7.83 -9.52
CA PHE A 23 -5.66 -7.57 -10.64
C PHE A 23 -6.39 -7.70 -11.99
N PRO A 24 -5.79 -7.21 -13.11
CA PRO A 24 -6.41 -7.26 -14.43
C PRO A 24 -6.69 -8.67 -14.95
N ASP A 25 -5.98 -9.67 -14.45
CA ASP A 25 -6.18 -11.10 -14.72
C ASP A 25 -7.35 -11.71 -13.92
N GLY A 26 -8.01 -10.92 -13.06
CA GLY A 26 -9.05 -11.37 -12.15
C GLY A 26 -8.55 -11.98 -10.86
N ALA A 27 -7.23 -12.10 -10.65
CA ALA A 27 -6.67 -12.62 -9.42
C ALA A 27 -6.94 -11.65 -8.26
N LYS A 28 -7.37 -12.18 -7.12
CA LYS A 28 -7.53 -11.41 -5.88
C LYS A 28 -6.40 -11.73 -4.92
N ARG A 29 -5.77 -10.71 -4.34
CA ARG A 29 -4.71 -10.86 -3.35
C ARG A 29 -4.94 -9.93 -2.17
N GLU A 30 -4.63 -10.42 -0.97
CA GLU A 30 -4.73 -9.63 0.25
C GLU A 30 -3.43 -8.90 0.53
N PHE A 31 -3.54 -7.62 0.88
CA PHE A 31 -2.43 -6.79 1.31
C PHE A 31 -2.75 -6.08 2.62
N PRO A 32 -1.73 -5.61 3.35
CA PRO A 32 -1.96 -4.73 4.50
C PRO A 32 -2.73 -3.47 4.07
N LYS A 33 -3.63 -3.01 4.93
CA LYS A 33 -4.28 -1.71 4.78
C LYS A 33 -3.22 -0.60 4.71
N ASN A 34 -3.48 0.42 3.90
CA ASN A 34 -2.57 1.52 3.60
C ASN A 34 -1.34 1.13 2.75
N ILE A 35 -1.35 -0.06 2.13
CA ILE A 35 -0.34 -0.38 1.12
C ILE A 35 -0.41 0.60 -0.04
N THR A 36 0.73 0.89 -0.65
CA THR A 36 0.83 1.81 -1.78
C THR A 36 0.97 1.06 -3.11
N GLY A 37 0.58 1.71 -4.22
CA GLY A 37 0.79 1.19 -5.58
C GLY A 37 2.27 0.89 -5.86
N LEU A 38 3.18 1.71 -5.31
CA LEU A 38 4.63 1.50 -5.43
C LEU A 38 5.09 0.20 -4.75
N GLU A 39 4.59 -0.10 -3.55
CA GLU A 39 4.93 -1.33 -2.83
C GLU A 39 4.41 -2.57 -3.56
N ILE A 40 3.21 -2.50 -4.12
CA ILE A 40 2.63 -3.58 -4.94
C ILE A 40 3.51 -3.81 -6.18
N ALA A 41 3.84 -2.75 -6.92
CA ALA A 41 4.67 -2.86 -8.11
C ALA A 41 6.07 -3.41 -7.79
N LYS A 42 6.67 -3.01 -6.67
CA LYS A 42 7.94 -3.56 -6.17
C LYS A 42 7.84 -5.03 -5.83
N GLY A 43 6.74 -5.46 -5.22
CA GLY A 43 6.45 -6.86 -4.90
C GLY A 43 6.31 -7.76 -6.13
N ILE A 44 5.90 -7.19 -7.27
CA ILE A 44 5.88 -7.90 -8.57
C ILE A 44 7.28 -7.97 -9.16
N SER A 45 7.94 -6.82 -9.38
CA SER A 45 9.36 -6.78 -9.72
C SER A 45 9.96 -5.38 -9.55
N PRO A 46 11.27 -5.27 -9.24
CA PRO A 46 11.96 -3.98 -9.18
C PRO A 46 11.91 -3.19 -10.50
N SER A 47 11.86 -3.89 -11.64
CA SER A 47 11.82 -3.27 -12.96
C SER A 47 10.44 -2.71 -13.30
N LEU A 48 9.36 -3.31 -12.78
CA LEU A 48 8.00 -2.79 -12.93
C LEU A 48 7.86 -1.50 -12.14
N ALA A 49 8.22 -1.52 -10.84
CA ALA A 49 8.17 -0.34 -9.98
C ALA A 49 8.91 0.89 -10.55
N LYS A 50 10.02 0.67 -11.29
CA LYS A 50 10.77 1.76 -11.94
C LYS A 50 10.07 2.34 -13.18
N ARG A 51 9.19 1.57 -13.81
CA ARG A 51 8.49 1.94 -15.06
C ARG A 51 7.06 2.39 -14.81
N THR A 52 6.47 2.03 -13.68
CA THR A 52 5.14 2.49 -13.27
C THR A 52 5.21 3.95 -12.83
N VAL A 53 4.31 4.78 -13.36
CA VAL A 53 4.23 6.22 -13.03
C VAL A 53 2.96 6.52 -12.22
N ALA A 54 1.88 5.81 -12.52
CA ALA A 54 0.59 5.88 -11.84
C ALA A 54 -0.08 4.50 -11.92
N MET A 55 -1.16 4.32 -11.18
CA MET A 55 -2.03 3.14 -11.32
C MET A 55 -3.48 3.59 -11.42
N ALA A 56 -4.35 2.76 -12.00
CA ALA A 56 -5.79 2.95 -11.86
C ALA A 56 -6.29 2.19 -10.62
N LEU A 57 -7.03 2.86 -9.75
CA LEU A 57 -7.77 2.28 -8.64
C LEU A 57 -9.26 2.44 -8.95
N ASP A 58 -9.96 1.32 -9.17
CA ASP A 58 -11.37 1.29 -9.60
C ASP A 58 -11.66 2.20 -10.82
N GLY A 59 -10.71 2.22 -11.76
CA GLY A 59 -10.80 3.03 -12.98
C GLY A 59 -10.41 4.50 -12.82
N THR A 60 -10.02 4.93 -11.62
CA THR A 60 -9.51 6.29 -11.35
C THR A 60 -8.00 6.28 -11.25
N VAL A 61 -7.32 7.13 -12.02
CA VAL A 61 -5.85 7.24 -11.95
C VAL A 61 -5.44 7.90 -10.63
N VAL A 62 -4.55 7.25 -9.89
CA VAL A 62 -4.02 7.70 -8.60
C VAL A 62 -2.49 7.64 -8.58
N ASP A 63 -1.87 8.36 -7.66
CA ASP A 63 -0.42 8.32 -7.47
C ASP A 63 0.01 6.99 -6.86
N LEU A 64 1.22 6.53 -7.16
CA LEU A 64 1.76 5.30 -6.59
C LEU A 64 2.09 5.41 -5.10
N ALA A 65 2.25 6.63 -4.58
CA ALA A 65 2.47 6.89 -3.18
C ALA A 65 1.16 6.99 -2.36
N ASP A 66 0.00 7.05 -3.03
CA ASP A 66 -1.28 7.12 -2.34
C ASP A 66 -1.59 5.80 -1.61
N PRO A 67 -2.01 5.85 -0.32
CA PRO A 67 -2.35 4.66 0.43
C PRO A 67 -3.69 4.08 -0.02
N ILE A 68 -3.75 2.76 -0.13
CA ILE A 68 -4.97 2.03 -0.47
C ILE A 68 -5.64 1.57 0.83
N GLU A 69 -6.80 2.17 1.14
CA GLU A 69 -7.51 1.99 2.41
C GLU A 69 -8.67 1.00 2.33
N HIS A 70 -9.08 0.58 1.12
CA HIS A 70 -10.22 -0.27 0.85
C HIS A 70 -9.93 -1.30 -0.25
N ASP A 71 -10.78 -2.31 -0.35
CA ASP A 71 -10.75 -3.30 -1.43
C ASP A 71 -11.02 -2.61 -2.78
N ALA A 72 -10.20 -2.91 -3.78
CA ALA A 72 -10.26 -2.21 -5.06
C ALA A 72 -9.75 -3.06 -6.22
N LYS A 73 -10.11 -2.69 -7.44
CA LYS A 73 -9.50 -3.19 -8.68
C LYS A 73 -8.31 -2.30 -9.07
N ILE A 74 -7.20 -2.91 -9.48
CA ILE A 74 -5.99 -2.20 -9.91
C ILE A 74 -5.60 -2.52 -11.36
N GLU A 75 -5.09 -1.52 -12.09
CA GLU A 75 -4.56 -1.63 -13.46
C GLU A 75 -3.29 -0.78 -13.67
#